data_AF-A0A523I7T4-F1
#
_entry.id   AF-A0A523I7T4-F1
#
_cell.length_a   1.000
_cell.length_b   1.000
_cell.length_c   1.000
_cell.angle_alpha   90.00
_cell.angle_beta   90.00
_cell.angle_gamma   90.00
#
_symmetry.space_group_name_H-M   'P 1'
#
loop_
_entity.id
_entity.type
_entity.pdbx_description
1 polymer ?
#
loop_
_entity_poly.entity_id
_entity_poly.type
_entity_poly.pdbx_seq_one_letter_code
_entity_poly.pdbx_strand_id
1 'polypeptide(L)'
;MKTFSQTLVVLISLLALFSCKSTQQKKEQASADQPQKASSLKIGAHGIPPGQCRIIGTIISIAEIQQTGNADEPCNQAPCQAVVRVDSVLGYGQGFIRPLSKSKEIPITFKFTLSPTRGLFKNMTKRYPGLKVGSKFNATVAAQQLLGTKSFKYSISGYEIIKTKSE
;
A
#
# COMPACT_ATOMS: atom_id res chain seq x y z
N MET A 1 -32.00 -57.44 36.68
CA MET A 1 -32.24 -56.21 35.89
C MET A 1 -30.98 -55.34 35.91
N LYS A 2 -30.02 -55.66 35.06
CA LYS A 2 -28.78 -54.91 34.81
C LYS A 2 -28.41 -55.19 33.34
N THR A 3 -27.63 -54.27 32.77
CA THR A 3 -26.96 -54.33 31.45
C THR A 3 -27.81 -54.05 30.21
N PHE A 4 -28.11 -52.78 29.93
CA PHE A 4 -28.52 -52.36 28.57
C PHE A 4 -27.94 -51.01 28.10
N SER A 5 -26.97 -50.43 28.82
CA SER A 5 -26.54 -49.03 28.61
C SER A 5 -25.03 -48.84 28.38
N GLN A 6 -24.32 -49.84 27.85
CA GLN A 6 -22.86 -49.72 27.59
C GLN A 6 -22.43 -50.04 26.14
N THR A 7 -23.30 -50.57 25.28
CA THR A 7 -22.93 -50.95 23.91
C THR A 7 -23.11 -49.84 22.87
N LEU A 8 -23.79 -48.72 23.19
CA LEU A 8 -24.09 -47.67 22.23
C LEU A 8 -22.94 -46.66 22.01
N VAL A 9 -21.98 -46.56 22.94
CA VAL A 9 -20.92 -45.53 22.88
C VAL A 9 -19.76 -45.92 21.96
N VAL A 10 -19.56 -47.22 21.68
CA VAL A 10 -18.41 -47.69 20.88
C VAL A 10 -18.64 -47.52 19.36
N LEU A 11 -19.89 -47.44 18.89
CA LEU A 11 -20.18 -47.40 17.45
C LEU A 11 -20.00 -46.02 16.80
N ILE A 12 -19.98 -44.93 17.58
CA ILE A 12 -19.91 -43.55 17.06
C ILE A 12 -18.46 -43.07 16.87
N SER A 13 -17.49 -43.67 17.56
CA SER A 13 -16.07 -43.29 17.45
C SER A 13 -15.36 -43.82 16.20
N LEU A 14 -15.99 -44.68 15.39
CA LEU A 14 -15.37 -45.33 14.22
C LEU A 14 -15.65 -44.62 12.88
N LEU A 15 -16.44 -43.55 12.85
CA LEU A 15 -16.85 -42.88 11.59
C LEU A 15 -16.17 -41.52 11.30
N ALA A 16 -15.15 -41.13 12.07
CA ALA A 16 -14.50 -39.80 11.93
C ALA A 16 -13.10 -39.82 11.27
N LEU A 17 -12.70 -40.89 10.56
CA LEU A 17 -11.36 -41.00 9.93
C LEU A 17 -11.35 -41.07 8.39
N PHE A 18 -12.42 -40.64 7.71
CA PHE A 18 -12.40 -40.51 6.25
C PHE A 18 -11.80 -39.16 5.78
N SER A 19 -10.47 -39.18 5.66
CA SER A 19 -9.72 -38.77 4.46
C SER A 19 -10.17 -37.51 3.70
N CYS A 20 -9.55 -36.36 4.00
CA CYS A 20 -9.18 -35.41 2.96
C CYS A 20 -7.73 -35.67 2.55
N LYS A 21 -7.56 -36.37 1.41
CA LYS A 21 -6.27 -36.57 0.76
C LYS A 21 -5.71 -35.22 0.30
N SER A 22 -4.58 -34.85 0.88
CA SER A 22 -3.64 -33.84 0.41
C SER A 22 -3.31 -34.08 -1.07
N THR A 23 -3.72 -33.16 -1.94
CA THR A 23 -3.32 -33.13 -3.35
C THR A 23 -2.02 -32.34 -3.45
N GLN A 24 -0.91 -33.04 -3.60
CA GLN A 24 0.35 -32.43 -4.04
C GLN A 24 0.24 -32.05 -5.52
N GLN A 25 0.37 -30.76 -5.84
CA GLN A 25 0.72 -30.33 -7.19
C GLN A 25 2.22 -30.06 -7.27
N LYS A 26 2.93 -31.02 -7.84
CA LYS A 26 4.25 -30.86 -8.45
C LYS A 26 4.04 -30.16 -9.81
N LYS A 27 4.53 -28.93 -9.95
CA LYS A 27 4.86 -28.35 -11.26
C LYS A 27 6.14 -27.55 -11.17
N GLU A 28 7.23 -28.26 -11.46
CA GLU A 28 8.44 -27.70 -12.01
C GLU A 28 8.20 -27.60 -13.52
N GLN A 29 8.19 -26.39 -14.06
CA GLN A 29 8.17 -26.17 -15.51
C GLN A 29 9.08 -24.98 -15.81
N ALA A 30 10.34 -25.32 -16.09
CA ALA A 30 11.25 -24.48 -16.83
C ALA A 30 10.80 -24.42 -18.30
N SER A 31 10.61 -23.22 -18.84
CA SER A 31 11.07 -22.83 -20.19
C SER A 31 10.55 -21.45 -20.60
N ALA A 32 11.50 -20.67 -21.13
CA ALA A 32 11.42 -19.83 -22.32
C ALA A 32 10.28 -18.80 -22.44
N ASP A 33 10.69 -17.53 -22.25
CA ASP A 33 10.54 -16.43 -23.20
C ASP A 33 9.22 -16.32 -23.99
N GLN A 34 8.32 -15.43 -23.53
CA GLN A 34 7.35 -14.73 -24.36
C GLN A 34 6.88 -13.41 -23.67
N PRO A 35 6.38 -12.42 -24.44
CA PRO A 35 6.56 -10.99 -24.16
C PRO A 35 5.61 -10.45 -23.10
N GLN A 36 6.13 -9.50 -22.30
CA GLN A 36 5.41 -8.79 -21.24
C GLN A 36 4.20 -8.02 -21.79
N LYS A 37 3.04 -8.68 -21.75
CA LYS A 37 1.71 -8.09 -21.91
C LYS A 37 1.36 -7.28 -20.65
N ALA A 38 0.94 -6.04 -20.85
CA ALA A 38 0.66 -5.02 -19.83
C ALA A 38 0.06 -5.57 -18.52
N SER A 39 0.84 -5.43 -17.44
CA SER A 39 0.46 -5.78 -16.07
C SER A 39 -0.72 -4.92 -15.61
N SER A 40 -1.93 -5.48 -15.63
CA SER A 40 -3.03 -4.99 -14.83
C SER A 40 -2.71 -5.30 -13.37
N LEU A 41 -2.27 -4.29 -12.62
CA LEU A 41 -2.02 -4.37 -11.18
C LEU A 41 -3.21 -5.01 -10.47
N LYS A 42 -3.06 -6.26 -10.01
CA LYS A 42 -3.91 -6.84 -8.96
C LYS A 42 -3.60 -6.06 -7.68
N ILE A 43 -4.32 -4.98 -7.46
CA ILE A 43 -4.27 -4.19 -6.23
C ILE A 43 -5.02 -5.00 -5.16
N GLY A 44 -4.37 -6.02 -4.61
CA GLY A 44 -4.88 -6.76 -3.46
C GLY A 44 -4.59 -6.02 -2.16
N ALA A 45 -5.53 -6.07 -1.21
CA ALA A 45 -5.37 -5.55 0.15
C ALA A 45 -4.32 -6.34 0.98
N HIS A 46 -3.79 -7.44 0.45
CA HIS A 46 -2.75 -8.24 1.08
C HIS A 46 -1.37 -7.55 0.97
N GLY A 47 -0.65 -7.47 2.09
CA GLY A 47 0.73 -6.94 2.11
C GLY A 47 0.87 -5.43 2.33
N ILE A 48 -0.07 -4.80 3.04
CA ILE A 48 0.10 -3.41 3.51
C ILE A 48 0.92 -3.43 4.81
N PRO A 49 2.06 -2.71 4.87
CA PRO A 49 2.89 -2.69 6.08
C PRO A 49 2.14 -2.18 7.31
N PRO A 50 2.48 -2.66 8.52
CA PRO A 50 1.92 -2.12 9.76
C PRO A 50 2.07 -0.60 9.87
N GLY A 51 1.08 0.05 10.49
CA GLY A 51 1.06 1.50 10.67
C GLY A 51 0.89 2.30 9.37
N GLN A 52 0.44 1.66 8.28
CA GLN A 52 0.27 2.32 6.99
C GLN A 52 -1.08 2.00 6.32
N CYS A 53 -1.48 2.84 5.37
CA CYS A 53 -2.69 2.70 4.57
C CYS A 53 -2.33 2.78 3.08
N ARG A 54 -2.95 1.97 2.22
CA ARG A 54 -2.76 2.08 0.78
C ARG A 54 -3.92 2.83 0.14
N ILE A 55 -3.62 3.83 -0.69
CA ILE A 55 -4.63 4.68 -1.33
C ILE A 55 -4.40 4.82 -2.82
N ILE A 56 -5.47 5.15 -3.53
CA ILE A 56 -5.38 5.92 -4.77
C ILE A 56 -5.66 7.38 -4.43
N GLY A 57 -4.79 8.27 -4.89
CA GLY A 57 -4.93 9.71 -4.66
C GLY A 57 -4.72 10.54 -5.90
N THR A 58 -5.26 11.76 -5.86
CA THR A 58 -5.04 12.81 -6.84
C THR A 58 -4.34 13.99 -6.17
N ILE A 59 -3.28 14.54 -6.80
CA ILE A 59 -2.66 15.79 -6.35
C ILE A 59 -3.62 16.95 -6.63
N ILE A 60 -4.03 17.68 -5.60
CA ILE A 60 -4.92 18.85 -5.70
C ILE A 60 -4.12 20.14 -5.75
N SER A 61 -3.12 20.28 -4.89
CA SER A 61 -2.19 21.41 -4.91
C SER A 61 -0.80 20.97 -4.46
N ILE A 62 0.22 21.71 -4.87
CA ILE A 62 1.61 21.50 -4.47
C ILE A 62 2.04 22.75 -3.71
N ALA A 63 2.59 22.57 -2.52
CA ALA A 63 3.09 23.69 -1.74
C ALA A 63 4.34 24.28 -2.41
N GLU A 64 4.53 25.58 -2.24
CA GLU A 64 5.75 26.26 -2.66
C GLU A 64 6.96 25.74 -1.89
N ILE A 65 8.13 25.85 -2.51
CA ILE A 65 9.40 25.50 -1.88
C ILE A 65 9.67 26.56 -0.80
N GLN A 66 9.69 26.13 0.46
CA GLN A 66 10.16 26.96 1.55
C GLN A 66 11.61 26.56 1.83
N GLN A 67 12.55 27.46 1.56
CA GLN A 67 13.96 27.24 1.87
C GLN A 67 14.16 27.33 3.38
N THR A 68 13.88 26.24 4.08
CA THR A 68 14.09 26.14 5.51
C THR A 68 15.27 25.20 5.73
N GLY A 69 16.45 25.76 5.98
CA GLY A 69 17.67 24.97 6.22
C GLY A 69 18.64 24.97 5.04
N ASN A 70 19.32 23.83 4.84
CA ASN A 70 20.40 23.72 3.86
C ASN A 70 19.85 23.69 2.42
N ALA A 71 20.32 24.60 1.57
CA ALA A 71 19.91 24.71 0.16
C ALA A 71 20.16 23.44 -0.67
N ASP A 72 21.06 22.56 -0.23
CA ASP A 72 21.37 21.29 -0.89
C ASP A 72 20.36 20.17 -0.55
N GLU A 73 19.49 20.38 0.42
CA GLU A 73 18.44 19.39 0.72
C GLU A 73 17.44 19.31 -0.42
N PRO A 74 17.05 18.10 -0.87
CA PRO A 74 16.17 17.93 -2.03
C PRO A 74 14.84 18.70 -1.93
N CYS A 75 14.26 18.82 -0.74
CA CYS A 75 13.02 19.54 -0.51
C CYS A 75 13.16 21.08 -0.56
N ASN A 76 14.39 21.60 -0.50
CA ASN A 76 14.72 23.01 -0.71
C ASN A 76 15.02 23.32 -2.19
N GLN A 77 15.16 22.29 -3.03
CA GLN A 77 15.35 22.39 -4.49
C GLN A 77 14.08 22.06 -5.28
N ALA A 78 13.19 21.24 -4.71
CA ALA A 78 11.94 20.84 -5.32
C ALA A 78 10.88 20.57 -4.25
N PRO A 79 9.59 20.81 -4.54
CA PRO A 79 8.53 20.71 -3.54
C PRO A 79 8.37 19.28 -3.03
N CYS A 80 8.15 19.12 -1.73
CA CYS A 80 7.90 17.83 -1.07
C CYS A 80 6.52 17.76 -0.40
N GLN A 81 5.73 18.83 -0.43
CA GLN A 81 4.44 18.90 0.22
C GLN A 81 3.35 19.15 -0.80
N ALA A 82 2.22 18.47 -0.64
CA ALA A 82 1.05 18.62 -1.48
C ALA A 82 -0.22 18.36 -0.68
N VAL A 83 -1.33 18.92 -1.16
CA VAL A 83 -2.67 18.49 -0.77
C VAL A 83 -3.10 17.37 -1.70
N VAL A 84 -3.47 16.24 -1.12
CA VAL A 84 -3.87 15.03 -1.83
C VAL A 84 -5.33 14.72 -1.51
N ARG A 85 -6.16 14.59 -2.55
CA ARG A 85 -7.50 14.01 -2.41
C ARG A 85 -7.39 12.49 -2.42
N VAL A 86 -7.99 11.84 -1.42
CA VAL A 86 -8.11 10.39 -1.35
C VAL A 86 -9.24 9.92 -2.27
N ASP A 87 -8.93 9.37 -3.43
CA ASP A 87 -9.95 8.89 -4.37
C ASP A 87 -10.49 7.51 -3.96
N SER A 88 -9.63 6.65 -3.42
CA SER A 88 -10.03 5.37 -2.82
C SER A 88 -9.02 4.90 -1.77
N VAL A 89 -9.53 4.16 -0.78
CA VAL A 89 -8.71 3.43 0.19
C VAL A 89 -8.72 1.96 -0.20
N LEU A 90 -7.54 1.41 -0.41
CA LEU A 90 -7.35 0.03 -0.87
C LEU A 90 -7.15 -0.95 0.29
N GLY A 91 -6.80 -0.43 1.48
CA GLY A 91 -6.73 -1.19 2.71
C GLY A 91 -5.85 -0.54 3.76
N TYR A 92 -5.83 -1.17 4.94
CA TYR A 92 -5.07 -0.73 6.10
C TYR A 92 -4.14 -1.85 6.57
N GLY A 93 -2.90 -1.49 6.90
CA GLY A 93 -2.02 -2.34 7.67
C GLY A 93 -2.40 -2.32 9.15
N GLN A 94 -1.99 -3.36 9.88
CA GLN A 94 -2.25 -3.48 11.31
C GLN A 94 -1.69 -2.27 12.07
N GLY A 95 -2.44 -1.77 13.06
CA GLY A 95 -2.02 -0.64 13.88
C GLY A 95 -2.06 0.72 13.16
N PHE A 96 -2.71 0.84 12.00
CA PHE A 96 -2.95 2.15 11.41
C PHE A 96 -4.04 2.90 12.19
N ILE A 97 -3.62 3.96 12.89
CA ILE A 97 -4.43 4.65 13.90
C ILE A 97 -5.37 5.73 13.35
N ARG A 98 -5.36 6.02 12.03
CA ARG A 98 -6.17 7.08 11.43
C ARG A 98 -6.83 6.71 10.12
N PRO A 99 -8.01 6.06 10.16
CA PRO A 99 -8.80 5.79 8.96
C PRO A 99 -8.96 7.03 8.07
N LEU A 100 -8.77 6.83 6.77
CA LEU A 100 -8.90 7.87 5.76
C LEU A 100 -10.26 7.73 5.07
N SER A 101 -10.92 8.85 4.84
CA SER A 101 -12.20 8.89 4.14
C SER A 101 -11.99 9.21 2.67
N LYS A 102 -12.80 8.61 1.80
CA LYS A 102 -12.88 8.98 0.39
C LYS A 102 -13.23 10.46 0.23
N SER A 103 -12.71 11.08 -0.83
CA SER A 103 -12.84 12.49 -1.17
C SER A 103 -12.22 13.46 -0.17
N LYS A 104 -11.61 12.97 0.91
CA LYS A 104 -10.92 13.83 1.87
C LYS A 104 -9.63 14.36 1.26
N GLU A 105 -9.43 15.66 1.40
CA GLU A 105 -8.16 16.32 1.10
C GLU A 105 -7.28 16.33 2.34
N ILE A 106 -6.06 15.81 2.21
CA ILE A 106 -5.09 15.75 3.30
C ILE A 106 -3.75 16.33 2.87
N PRO A 107 -3.11 17.16 3.72
CA PRO A 107 -1.73 17.57 3.49
C PRO A 107 -0.82 16.35 3.70
N ILE A 108 0.02 16.06 2.71
CA ILE A 108 0.97 14.95 2.73
C ILE A 108 2.38 15.48 2.46
N THR A 109 3.33 15.01 3.26
CA THR A 109 4.76 15.16 2.99
C THR A 109 5.30 13.94 2.26
N PHE A 110 5.85 14.13 1.06
CA PHE A 110 6.61 13.13 0.35
C PHE A 110 8.01 13.07 0.94
N LYS A 111 8.52 11.87 1.24
CA LYS A 111 9.91 11.69 1.73
C LYS A 111 10.94 12.04 0.66
N PHE A 112 10.56 11.88 -0.60
CA PHE A 112 11.28 12.38 -1.76
C PHE A 112 10.55 13.61 -2.30
N THR A 113 11.04 14.18 -3.39
CA THR A 113 10.41 15.34 -4.00
C THR A 113 9.23 14.94 -4.89
N LEU A 114 8.32 15.88 -5.13
CA LEU A 114 7.27 15.83 -6.14
C LEU A 114 7.84 16.08 -7.54
N SER A 115 9.08 16.54 -7.65
CA SER A 115 9.82 16.57 -8.92
C SER A 115 10.46 15.21 -9.23
N PRO A 116 10.92 14.98 -10.48
CA PRO A 116 11.62 13.75 -10.83
C PRO A 116 12.87 13.51 -9.97
N THR A 117 13.06 12.29 -9.46
CA THR A 117 14.22 11.98 -8.58
C THR A 117 15.52 11.65 -9.32
N ARG A 118 15.51 11.60 -10.65
CA ARG A 118 16.69 11.20 -11.47
C ARG A 118 17.89 12.14 -11.27
N GLY A 119 17.67 13.43 -11.07
CA GLY A 119 18.73 14.43 -10.85
C GLY A 119 19.07 14.70 -9.38
N LEU A 120 18.09 14.55 -8.48
CA LEU A 120 18.22 14.96 -7.07
C LEU A 120 18.76 13.86 -6.15
N PHE A 121 18.61 12.59 -6.53
CA PHE A 121 18.99 11.46 -5.67
C PHE A 121 19.83 10.44 -6.42
N LYS A 122 21.14 10.67 -6.55
CA LYS A 122 22.03 9.87 -7.42
C LYS A 122 22.02 8.37 -7.13
N ASN A 123 21.87 7.96 -5.86
CA ASN A 123 22.02 6.56 -5.43
C ASN A 123 20.69 5.79 -5.25
N MET A 124 19.58 6.27 -5.82
CA MET A 124 18.30 5.55 -5.74
C MET A 124 18.15 4.51 -6.85
N THR A 125 17.87 3.26 -6.45
CA THR A 125 17.51 2.17 -7.37
C THR A 125 16.14 2.41 -8.01
N LYS A 126 15.12 2.74 -7.21
CA LYS A 126 13.77 3.10 -7.71
C LYS A 126 13.72 4.60 -8.02
N ARG A 127 13.33 4.97 -9.24
CA ARG A 127 13.17 6.36 -9.65
C ARG A 127 11.70 6.74 -9.68
N TYR A 128 11.40 7.94 -9.20
CA TYR A 128 10.06 8.51 -9.23
C TYR A 128 10.01 9.62 -10.27
N PRO A 129 9.06 9.58 -11.22
CA PRO A 129 9.02 10.48 -12.37
C PRO A 129 8.52 11.91 -12.06
N GLY A 130 8.13 12.18 -10.81
CA GLY A 130 7.49 13.42 -10.40
C GLY A 130 5.97 13.34 -10.49
N LEU A 131 5.28 14.14 -9.69
CA LEU A 131 3.83 14.32 -9.70
C LEU A 131 3.51 15.80 -9.90
N LYS A 132 2.49 16.06 -10.71
CA LYS A 132 1.94 17.40 -10.97
C LYS A 132 0.52 17.47 -10.43
N VAL A 133 -0.02 18.68 -10.28
CA VAL A 133 -1.46 18.88 -10.02
C VAL A 133 -2.30 18.08 -11.03
N GLY A 134 -3.32 17.38 -10.54
CA GLY A 134 -4.15 16.48 -11.32
C GLY A 134 -3.59 15.05 -11.50
N SER A 135 -2.34 14.79 -11.11
CA SER A 135 -1.76 13.44 -11.23
C SER A 135 -2.48 12.46 -10.32
N LYS A 136 -2.88 11.31 -10.90
CA LYS A 136 -3.41 10.16 -10.17
C LYS A 136 -2.29 9.17 -9.86
N PHE A 137 -2.27 8.65 -8.64
CA PHE A 137 -1.22 7.73 -8.20
C PHE A 137 -1.71 6.74 -7.16
N ASN A 138 -1.02 5.60 -7.07
CA ASN A 138 -1.11 4.63 -5.99
C ASN A 138 0.06 4.86 -5.03
N ALA A 139 -0.21 4.93 -3.73
CA ALA A 139 0.83 5.03 -2.72
C ALA A 139 0.44 4.38 -1.40
N THR A 140 1.46 4.06 -0.61
CA THR A 140 1.28 3.73 0.80
C THR A 140 1.57 4.98 1.65
N VAL A 141 0.60 5.34 2.49
CA VAL A 141 0.61 6.50 3.39
C VAL A 141 0.88 6.02 4.81
N ALA A 142 1.86 6.62 5.48
CA ALA A 142 2.06 6.50 6.91
C ALA A 142 1.40 7.68 7.64
N ALA A 143 0.86 7.43 8.84
CA ALA A 143 0.34 8.46 9.73
C ALA A 143 1.13 8.46 11.04
N GLN A 144 1.61 9.63 11.44
CA GLN A 144 2.31 9.81 12.71
C GLN A 144 1.55 10.84 13.55
N GLN A 145 1.22 10.49 14.79
CA GLN A 145 0.65 11.44 15.74
C GLN A 145 1.75 12.40 16.20
N LEU A 146 1.45 13.70 16.21
CA LEU A 146 2.37 14.69 16.75
C LEU A 146 2.26 14.69 18.29
N LEU A 147 3.40 14.58 18.96
CA LEU A 147 3.49 14.53 20.42
C LEU A 147 2.76 15.71 21.06
N GLY A 148 2.00 15.44 22.13
CA GLY A 148 1.24 16.47 22.84
C GLY A 148 0.01 17.00 22.09
N THR A 149 -0.34 16.44 20.93
CA THR A 149 -1.50 16.89 20.14
C THR A 149 -2.39 15.73 19.69
N LYS A 150 -3.60 16.07 19.22
CA LYS A 150 -4.49 15.14 18.50
C LYS A 150 -4.28 15.20 16.98
N SER A 151 -3.25 15.91 16.52
CA SER A 151 -2.94 16.14 15.11
C SER A 151 -2.04 15.04 14.56
N PHE A 152 -2.17 14.79 13.26
CA PHE A 152 -1.42 13.75 12.56
C PHE A 152 -0.69 14.34 11.37
N LYS A 153 0.55 13.89 11.15
CA LYS A 153 1.31 14.12 9.93
C LYS A 153 1.21 12.89 9.04
N TYR A 154 0.90 13.10 7.76
CA TYR A 154 0.86 12.05 6.76
C TYR A 154 2.11 12.11 5.90
N SER A 155 2.65 10.94 5.56
CA SER A 155 3.80 10.87 4.65
C SER A 155 3.74 9.73 3.66
N ILE A 156 4.35 9.95 2.50
CA ILE A 156 4.49 8.97 1.42
C ILE A 156 5.98 8.75 1.15
N SER A 157 6.42 7.50 1.20
CA SER A 157 7.81 7.12 0.88
C SER A 157 8.01 6.71 -0.58
N GLY A 158 6.93 6.44 -1.31
CA GLY A 158 6.98 6.03 -2.70
C GLY A 158 5.60 5.93 -3.31
N TYR A 159 5.54 6.06 -4.63
CA TYR A 159 4.29 6.03 -5.38
C TYR A 159 4.49 5.42 -6.77
N GLU A 160 3.37 5.10 -7.40
CA GLU A 160 3.27 4.67 -8.79
C GLU A 160 2.19 5.49 -9.49
N ILE A 161 2.54 6.12 -10.61
CA ILE A 161 1.57 6.90 -11.39
C ILE A 161 0.58 5.94 -12.05
N ILE A 162 -0.70 6.27 -11.94
CA ILE A 162 -1.76 5.60 -12.67
C ILE A 162 -1.94 6.37 -13.97
N LYS A 163 -1.47 5.78 -15.07
CA LYS A 163 -1.73 6.32 -16.40
C LYS A 163 -3.22 6.15 -16.70
N THR A 164 -3.97 7.25 -16.75
CA THR A 164 -5.25 7.26 -17.46
C THR A 164 -4.95 7.05 -18.94
N LYS A 165 -5.63 6.08 -19.56
CA LYS A 165 -5.68 6.05 -21.03
C LYS A 165 -6.34 7.36 -21.43
N SER A 166 -5.60 8.21 -22.14
CA SER A 166 -6.18 9.35 -22.85
C SER A 166 -7.18 8.78 -23.85
N GLU A 167 -8.46 9.02 -23.62
CA GLU A 167 -9.53 8.85 -24.61
C GLU A 167 -9.35 9.85 -25.76
#